data_AF-A0A0F4JRN2-F1
#
_entry.id   AF-A0A0F4JRN2-F1
#
_cell.length_a   1.000
_cell.length_b   1.000
_cell.length_c   1.000
_cell.angle_alpha   90.00
_cell.angle_beta   90.00
_cell.angle_gamma   90.00
#
_symmetry.space_group_name_H-M   'P 1'
#
loop_
_entity.id
_entity.type
_entity.pdbx_description
1 polymer ?
#
loop_
_entity_poly.entity_id
_entity_poly.type
_entity_poly.pdbx_seq_one_letter_code
_entity_poly.pdbx_strand_id
1 'polypeptide(L)' 'RQAPPPGRVRSAFAGEGVRTLRADGPGWSLVARTGDAAFVLLDEEPGGVLAVPREGAGGLPALPGLLEALDRVAVRPV' A
#
# COMPACT_ATOMS: atom_id res chain seq x y z
N ARG A 1 10.87 -7.09 -4.49
CA ARG A 1 10.86 -6.74 -3.04
C ARG A 1 10.00 -7.76 -2.29
N GLN A 2 10.36 -8.14 -1.06
CA GLN A 2 9.57 -9.10 -0.27
C GLN A 2 8.24 -8.46 0.19
N ALA A 3 7.21 -9.30 0.32
CA ALA A 3 5.91 -8.91 0.86
C ALA A 3 6.04 -8.38 2.31
N PRO A 4 5.14 -7.47 2.75
CA PRO A 4 5.16 -7.00 4.12
C PRO A 4 4.88 -8.18 5.07
N PRO A 5 5.60 -8.31 6.20
CA PRO A 5 5.30 -9.32 7.20
C PRO A 5 3.84 -9.23 7.71
N PRO A 6 3.24 -10.33 8.20
CA PRO A 6 1.91 -10.28 8.81
C PRO A 6 1.80 -9.20 9.89
N GLY A 7 0.66 -8.48 9.91
CA GLY A 7 0.42 -7.38 10.86
C GLY A 7 1.13 -6.06 10.53
N ARG A 8 1.95 -6.00 9.47
CA ARG A 8 2.59 -4.77 8.98
C ARG A 8 1.75 -3.97 7.98
N VAL A 9 0.53 -4.41 7.72
CA VAL A 9 -0.46 -3.65 6.96
C VAL A 9 -1.43 -3.01 7.94
N ARG A 10 -1.57 -1.68 7.88
CA ARG A 10 -2.48 -0.90 8.72
C ARG A 10 -3.49 -0.17 7.84
N SER A 11 -4.72 -0.09 8.31
CA SER A 11 -5.81 0.55 7.60
C SER A 11 -6.54 1.53 8.50
N ALA A 12 -6.70 2.77 8.03
CA ALA A 12 -7.43 3.82 8.71
C ALA A 12 -8.52 4.41 7.81
N PHE A 13 -9.62 4.85 8.40
CA PHE A 13 -10.70 5.48 7.65
C PHE A 13 -10.27 6.85 7.11
N ALA A 14 -10.64 7.14 5.87
CA ALA A 14 -10.25 8.37 5.18
C ALA A 14 -11.46 9.19 4.65
N GLY A 15 -12.68 8.86 5.09
CA GLY A 15 -13.91 9.48 4.60
C GLY A 15 -14.52 8.75 3.39
N GLU A 16 -15.85 8.90 3.22
CA GLU A 16 -16.59 8.47 2.01
C GLU A 16 -16.39 7.00 1.60
N GLY A 17 -16.22 6.10 2.57
CA GLY A 17 -15.97 4.68 2.30
C GLY A 17 -14.56 4.36 1.81
N VAL A 18 -13.69 5.37 1.70
CA VAL A 18 -12.28 5.23 1.31
C VAL A 18 -11.42 5.05 2.55
N ARG A 19 -10.29 4.34 2.39
CA ARG A 19 -9.35 4.05 3.48
C ARG A 19 -7.94 4.46 3.08
N THR A 20 -7.16 4.91 4.06
CA THR A 20 -5.70 4.99 3.92
C THR A 20 -5.10 3.65 4.34
N LEU A 21 -4.13 3.19 3.56
CA LEU A 21 -3.36 1.97 3.84
C LEU A 21 -1.89 2.33 4.02
N ARG A 22 -1.26 1.71 5.02
CA ARG A 22 0.19 1.69 5.17
C ARG A 22 0.67 0.26 5.23
N ALA A 23 1.66 -0.10 4.42
CA ALA A 23 2.31 -1.40 4.47
C ALA A 23 3.83 -1.22 4.58
N ASP A 24 4.46 -1.85 5.56
CA ASP A 24 5.89 -1.74 5.79
C ASP A 24 6.58 -3.10 5.55
N GLY A 25 7.54 -3.14 4.64
CA GLY A 25 8.39 -4.30 4.37
C GLY A 25 9.87 -4.01 4.62
N PRO A 26 10.76 -5.01 4.50
CA PRO A 26 12.19 -4.78 4.67
C PRO A 26 12.72 -3.86 3.55
N GLY A 27 13.20 -2.67 3.90
CA GLY A 27 13.78 -1.72 2.94
C GLY A 27 12.76 -0.84 2.19
N TRP A 28 11.46 -0.96 2.48
CA TRP A 28 10.43 -0.20 1.78
C TRP A 28 9.18 0.02 2.62
N SER A 29 8.48 1.11 2.33
CA SER A 29 7.15 1.39 2.85
C SER A 29 6.20 1.73 1.70
N LEU A 30 4.93 1.37 1.82
CA LEU A 30 3.86 1.77 0.91
C LEU A 30 2.82 2.57 1.66
N VAL A 31 2.36 3.66 1.06
CA VAL A 31 1.20 4.44 1.50
C VAL A 31 0.20 4.54 0.37
N ALA A 32 -1.09 4.37 0.66
CA ALA A 32 -2.12 4.38 -0.36
C ALA A 32 -3.45 4.92 0.15
N ARG A 33 -4.29 5.35 -0.80
CA ARG A 33 -5.71 5.66 -0.61
C ARG A 33 -6.52 4.78 -1.58
N THR A 34 -7.40 3.92 -1.06
CA THR A 34 -8.02 2.81 -1.82
C THR A 34 -8.76 3.22 -3.11
N GLY A 35 -9.27 4.44 -3.22
CA GLY A 35 -9.95 4.95 -4.41
C GLY A 35 -9.07 5.73 -5.40
N ASP A 36 -7.80 5.97 -5.07
CA ASP A 36 -7.03 7.05 -5.68
C ASP A 36 -5.64 6.58 -6.12
N ALA A 37 -4.65 6.62 -5.24
CA ALA A 37 -3.25 6.37 -5.59
C ALA A 37 -2.51 5.58 -4.50
N ALA A 38 -1.36 5.04 -4.88
CA ALA A 38 -0.40 4.43 -3.96
C ALA A 38 1.02 4.83 -4.32
N PHE A 39 1.86 4.91 -3.31
CA PHE A 39 3.25 5.31 -3.42
C PHE A 39 4.14 4.38 -2.61
N VAL A 40 5.34 4.09 -3.14
CA VAL A 40 6.40 3.34 -2.47
C VAL A 40 7.54 4.29 -2.12
N LEU A 41 7.98 4.19 -0.87
CA LEU A 41 9.15 4.83 -0.31
C LEU A 41 10.21 3.75 -0.10
N LEU A 42 11.47 4.07 -0.41
CA LEU A 42 12.58 3.14 -0.31
C LEU A 42 13.60 3.64 0.68
N ASP A 43 14.08 2.75 1.55
CA ASP A 43 15.10 3.11 2.54
C ASP A 43 16.44 3.47 1.87
N GLU A 44 16.72 2.83 0.72
CA GLU A 44 17.92 3.05 -0.10
C GLU A 44 17.91 4.40 -0.84
N GLU A 45 16.74 5.02 -1.00
CA GLU A 45 16.56 6.28 -1.72
C GLU A 45 15.72 7.26 -0.89
N PRO A 46 16.26 7.82 0.22
CA PRO A 46 15.52 8.74 1.07
C PRO A 46 15.06 9.99 0.31
N GLY A 47 13.77 10.31 0.43
CA GLY A 47 13.14 11.42 -0.31
C GLY A 47 12.63 11.04 -1.71
N GLY A 48 12.99 9.85 -2.21
CA GLY A 48 12.42 9.27 -3.42
C GLY A 48 10.99 8.77 -3.19
N VAL A 49 10.07 9.13 -4.07
CA VAL A 49 8.66 8.69 -4.03
C VAL A 49 8.30 8.06 -5.37
N LEU A 50 8.01 6.76 -5.36
CA LEU A 50 7.65 6.01 -6.55
C LEU A 50 6.14 5.81 -6.60
N ALA A 51 5.49 6.34 -7.63
CA ALA A 51 4.06 6.09 -7.86
C ALA A 51 3.84 4.64 -8.33
N VAL A 52 2.85 3.96 -7.74
CA VAL A 52 2.43 2.64 -8.21
C VAL A 52 1.51 2.83 -9.42
N PRO A 53 1.84 2.23 -10.58
CA PRO A 53 1.00 2.32 -11.77
C PRO A 53 -0.41 1.79 -11.48
N ARG A 54 -1.42 2.45 -12.06
CA ARG A 54 -2.81 2.06 -11.85
C ARG A 54 -3.13 0.73 -12.53
N GLU A 55 -2.61 0.57 -13.75
CA GLU A 55 -2.61 -0.71 -14.45
C GLU A 55 -1.51 -1.62 -13.89
N GLY A 56 -1.79 -2.91 -13.84
CA GLY A 56 -0.80 -3.90 -13.41
C GLY A 56 0.45 -3.84 -14.31
N ALA A 57 1.62 -4.02 -13.71
CA ALA A 57 2.90 -4.05 -14.43
C ALA A 57 3.72 -5.26 -13.98
N GLY A 58 4.44 -5.90 -14.91
CA GLY A 58 5.37 -6.99 -14.58
C GLY A 58 4.73 -8.19 -13.87
N GLY A 59 3.48 -8.53 -14.20
CA GLY A 59 2.74 -9.63 -13.58
C GLY A 59 2.06 -9.30 -12.25
N LEU A 60 2.11 -8.04 -11.80
CA LEU A 60 1.38 -7.57 -10.64
C LEU A 60 -0.09 -7.27 -10.98
N PRO A 61 -1.03 -7.47 -10.03
CA PRO A 61 -2.42 -7.06 -10.23
C PRO A 61 -2.52 -5.55 -10.41
N ALA A 62 -3.61 -5.10 -11.05
CA ALA A 62 -3.95 -3.69 -11.09
C ALA A 62 -4.09 -3.12 -9.67
N LEU A 63 -3.79 -1.82 -9.53
CA LEU A 63 -3.74 -1.15 -8.24
C LEU A 63 -5.02 -1.36 -7.40
N PRO A 64 -6.24 -1.26 -7.94
CA PRO A 64 -7.45 -1.50 -7.14
C PRO A 64 -7.47 -2.89 -6.47
N GLY A 65 -7.09 -3.94 -7.21
CA GLY A 65 -7.06 -5.31 -6.68
C GLY A 65 -5.97 -5.51 -5.63
N LEU A 66 -4.80 -4.87 -5.81
CA LEU A 66 -3.74 -4.87 -4.81
C LEU A 66 -4.21 -4.22 -3.50
N LEU A 67 -4.83 -3.03 -3.59
CA LEU A 67 -5.27 -2.29 -2.41
C LEU A 67 -6.41 -3.01 -1.68
N GLU A 68 -7.31 -3.66 -2.40
CA GLU A 68 -8.36 -4.49 -1.81
C GLU A 68 -7.75 -5.68 -1.03
N ALA A 69 -6.77 -6.37 -1.62
CA ALA A 69 -6.10 -7.48 -0.95
C ALA A 69 -5.36 -7.04 0.32
N LEU A 70 -4.70 -5.88 0.28
CA LEU A 70 -4.04 -5.30 1.45
C LEU A 70 -5.05 -4.87 2.54
N ASP A 71 -6.17 -4.25 2.18
CA ASP A 71 -7.18 -3.85 3.18
C ASP A 71 -7.79 -5.06 3.91
N ARG A 72 -7.96 -6.19 3.22
CA ARG A 72 -8.48 -7.43 3.82
C ARG A 72 -7.58 -8.00 4.92
N VAL A 73 -6.27 -7.82 4.81
CA VAL A 73 -5.28 -8.30 5.81
C VAL A 73 -4.83 -7.21 6.78
N ALA A 74 -5.34 -6.00 6.62
CA ALA A 74 -4.90 -4.85 7.39
C ALA A 74 -5.41 -4.90 8.84
N VAL A 75 -4.52 -4.59 9.76
CA VAL A 75 -4.88 -4.31 11.15
C VAL A 75 -5.62 -2.98 11.20
N ARG A 76 -6.79 -2.98 11.84
CA ARG A 76 -7.64 -1.80 12.03
C ARG A 76 -7.55 -1.37 13.51
N PRO A 77 -7.20 -0.11 13.81
CA PRO A 77 -7.38 0.43 15.15
C PRO A 77 -8.87 0.36 15.53
N VAL A 78 -9.14 -0.07 16.77
CA VAL A 78 -10.48 -0.05 17.38
C VAL A 78 -10.83 1.33 17.91
#